data_AF-A0A7J3X9C4-F1
#
_entry.id   AF-A0A7J3X9C4-F1
#
_cell.length_a   1.000
_cell.length_b   1.000
_cell.length_c   1.000
_cell.angle_alpha   90.00
_cell.angle_beta   90.00
_cell.angle_gamma   90.00
#
_symmetry.space_group_name_H-M   'P 1'
#
loop_
_entity.id
_entity.type
_entity.pdbx_description
1 polymer ?
#
loop_
_entity_poly.entity_id
_entity_poly.type
_entity_poly.pdbx_seq_one_letter_code
_entity_poly.pdbx_strand_id
1 'polypeptide(L)'
;MLPRGGGWKPPLSDGRLGDALATFAQSSGYAYSLLQGFDEALHAQVGCGSEANATPIEHSHASPPGSRDAQRCYLPVDVGYYLPRRVLEPHLGEAYTKLPGSPQSRGGEVLEHQLARRNRLVLEFTACIQGVRIRLLREGVYWSSCPDSELLTNLAKRGLSLVVDLTEDECRYELPPGLERLSYPIPDFSFTAHEGVYLRVLKPLVRAISEGRVVLVHCRGGIGRSGAVSAMLLVLLDRMPLESAVKAVKAKSGGEWMPAQELAVRWFERVVSTLGVGFLEELLSFLERRRELSKAIEDAATLNHLSTVANISLDVLEVLQPEYRFEEKHLASAYAAGLLHDLGRLAAADKHHVVGARIAEEFESHRVDRKLVVKAVYHHRRRTDLLGDAELAAMGPHAQVVVAAVRAADTFEDAYRGAGCYRGITRKGRALVVELPAESSGCYIDTDRLSEKFRPLRELTRLRVEVDYV
;
A
#
# COMPACT_ATOMS: atom_id res chain seq x y z
N MET A 1 -13.77 52.09 -27.69
CA MET A 1 -14.28 52.60 -26.40
C MET A 1 -14.16 51.49 -25.37
N LEU A 2 -13.50 51.74 -24.24
CA LEU A 2 -13.52 50.87 -23.06
C LEU A 2 -14.64 51.34 -22.10
N PRO A 3 -15.14 50.43 -21.25
CA PRO A 3 -15.34 50.75 -19.85
C PRO A 3 -14.42 49.91 -18.95
N ARG A 4 -14.07 50.47 -17.79
CA ARG A 4 -13.14 49.89 -16.81
C ARG A 4 -13.89 49.38 -15.58
N GLY A 5 -13.28 48.42 -14.87
CA GLY A 5 -13.25 48.42 -13.41
C GLY A 5 -14.37 47.67 -12.68
N GLY A 6 -14.04 46.48 -12.17
CA GLY A 6 -14.88 45.69 -11.25
C GLY A 6 -14.05 44.59 -10.62
N GLY A 7 -13.14 44.93 -9.70
CA GLY A 7 -12.23 43.97 -9.07
C GLY A 7 -12.94 43.11 -8.03
N TRP A 8 -13.02 41.80 -8.29
CA TRP A 8 -13.55 40.83 -7.33
C TRP A 8 -12.40 40.18 -6.55
N LYS A 9 -12.44 40.26 -5.22
CA LYS A 9 -11.54 39.52 -4.32
C LYS A 9 -12.27 38.24 -3.86
N PRO A 10 -11.61 37.07 -3.83
CA PRO A 10 -12.19 35.89 -3.21
C PRO A 10 -12.30 36.07 -1.69
N PRO A 11 -13.29 35.45 -1.02
CA PRO A 11 -13.40 35.48 0.43
C PRO A 11 -12.28 34.67 1.08
N LEU A 12 -11.75 35.21 2.19
CA LEU A 12 -10.85 34.49 3.10
C LEU A 12 -11.66 33.65 4.09
N SER A 13 -10.97 32.66 4.67
CA SER A 13 -11.35 31.77 5.77
C SER A 13 -12.55 30.84 5.57
N ASP A 14 -12.29 29.53 5.73
CA ASP A 14 -12.66 28.96 7.02
C ASP A 14 -11.45 28.20 7.62
N GLY A 15 -11.04 28.59 8.83
CA GLY A 15 -9.74 28.21 9.41
C GLY A 15 -9.89 27.23 10.57
N ARG A 16 -9.77 25.92 10.31
CA ARG A 16 -9.80 24.89 11.37
C ARG A 16 -8.74 23.78 11.26
N LEU A 17 -7.71 23.96 10.42
CA LEU A 17 -6.55 23.07 10.37
C LEU A 17 -5.20 23.76 10.69
N GLY A 18 -5.11 25.09 10.63
CA GLY A 18 -3.87 25.83 10.91
C GLY A 18 -3.51 25.90 12.40
N ASP A 19 -4.51 26.10 13.26
CA ASP A 19 -4.30 26.40 14.68
C ASP A 19 -3.81 25.18 15.49
N ALA A 20 -4.12 23.97 15.02
CA ALA A 20 -3.62 22.72 15.58
C ALA A 20 -2.08 22.58 15.45
N LEU A 21 -1.48 23.15 14.39
CA LEU A 21 -0.04 23.13 14.17
C LEU A 21 0.69 24.31 14.84
N ALA A 22 0.04 25.48 14.93
CA ALA A 22 0.59 26.63 15.66
C ALA A 22 0.77 26.35 17.17
N THR A 23 -0.13 25.57 17.76
CA THR A 23 -0.10 25.22 19.20
C THR A 23 1.14 24.36 19.57
N PHE A 24 1.70 23.60 18.62
CA PHE A 24 2.89 22.77 18.84
C PHE A 24 4.19 23.59 18.95
N ALA A 25 4.22 24.79 18.38
CA ALA A 25 5.37 25.69 18.42
C ALA A 25 5.49 26.49 19.75
N GLN A 26 4.44 26.51 20.58
CA GLN A 26 4.45 27.21 21.88
C GLN A 26 4.60 26.27 23.08
N SER A 27 4.19 25.00 22.99
CA SER A 27 4.34 24.01 24.06
C SER A 27 5.79 23.51 24.24
N SER A 28 6.64 23.68 23.22
CA SER A 28 8.06 23.29 23.23
C SER A 28 8.96 24.20 24.09
N GLY A 29 8.42 25.27 24.67
CA GLY A 29 9.15 26.20 25.56
C GLY A 29 9.25 25.77 27.04
N TYR A 30 8.53 24.72 27.49
CA TYR A 30 8.43 24.37 28.91
C TYR A 30 9.26 23.14 29.37
N ALA A 31 10.03 22.52 28.47
CA ALA A 31 10.77 21.27 28.76
C ALA A 31 12.14 21.46 29.45
N TYR A 32 12.44 22.64 30.00
CA TYR A 32 13.79 22.97 30.51
C TYR A 32 13.99 22.81 32.04
N SER A 33 12.99 22.35 32.79
CA SER A 33 13.04 22.29 34.28
C SER A 33 12.92 20.90 34.90
N LEU A 34 13.01 19.82 34.11
CA LEU A 34 12.86 18.42 34.61
C LEU A 34 14.12 17.54 34.45
N LEU A 35 15.22 18.08 33.95
CA LEU A 35 16.46 17.34 33.63
C LEU A 35 17.59 17.48 34.68
N GLN A 36 17.26 17.71 35.96
CA GLN A 36 18.25 17.72 37.06
C GLN A 36 18.07 16.60 38.10
N GLY A 37 17.17 15.62 37.87
CA GLY A 37 16.76 14.64 38.88
C GLY A 37 17.13 13.17 38.64
N PHE A 38 17.95 12.83 37.64
CA PHE A 38 18.08 11.43 37.17
C PHE A 38 19.51 10.84 37.12
N ASP A 39 20.55 11.57 37.53
CA ASP A 39 21.96 11.15 37.32
C ASP A 39 22.57 10.27 38.44
N GLU A 40 21.86 10.01 39.55
CA GLU A 40 22.43 9.31 40.73
C GLU A 40 22.14 7.79 40.80
N ALA A 41 21.38 7.22 39.87
CA ALA A 41 20.84 5.86 40.00
C ALA A 41 21.58 4.73 39.23
N LEU A 42 22.70 5.01 38.56
CA LEU A 42 23.33 4.06 37.61
C LEU A 42 24.84 3.84 37.78
N HIS A 43 25.32 3.74 39.03
CA HIS A 43 26.69 3.30 39.35
C HIS A 43 26.77 2.18 40.43
N ALA A 44 26.05 1.08 40.19
CA ALA A 44 26.32 -0.26 40.72
C ALA A 44 25.72 -1.28 39.70
N GLN A 45 26.30 -2.45 39.42
CA GLN A 45 27.40 -3.18 40.04
C GLN A 45 28.06 -4.07 38.97
N VAL A 46 29.39 -4.22 38.96
CA VAL A 46 30.11 -5.15 38.06
C VAL A 46 30.41 -6.44 38.81
N GLY A 47 30.23 -7.60 38.16
CA GLY A 47 30.59 -8.90 38.73
C GLY A 47 30.73 -9.98 37.65
N CYS A 48 31.96 -10.28 37.24
CA CYS A 48 32.27 -11.45 36.42
C CYS A 48 32.31 -12.72 37.29
N GLY A 49 31.88 -13.85 36.72
CA GLY A 49 32.02 -15.17 37.33
C GLY A 49 32.03 -16.25 36.26
N SER A 50 33.20 -16.83 36.01
CA SER A 50 33.39 -18.01 35.17
C SER A 50 33.40 -19.26 36.04
N GLU A 51 32.82 -20.37 35.56
CA GLU A 51 33.52 -21.68 35.53
C GLU A 51 32.67 -22.74 34.81
N ALA A 52 33.34 -23.77 34.30
CA ALA A 52 32.74 -24.90 33.61
C ALA A 52 32.83 -26.16 34.49
N ASN A 53 31.89 -27.09 34.32
CA ASN A 53 32.20 -28.52 34.42
C ASN A 53 31.14 -29.38 33.73
N ALA A 54 31.55 -30.56 33.29
CA ALA A 54 30.74 -31.49 32.51
C ALA A 54 30.86 -32.93 33.07
N THR A 55 30.15 -33.85 32.43
CA THR A 55 30.28 -35.33 32.51
C THR A 55 29.44 -36.03 33.62
N PRO A 56 29.22 -37.37 33.58
CA PRO A 56 27.95 -37.90 33.03
C PRO A 56 27.37 -39.17 33.72
N ILE A 57 26.07 -39.49 33.57
CA ILE A 57 25.53 -40.85 33.89
C ILE A 57 24.49 -41.32 32.84
N GLU A 58 24.42 -42.64 32.66
CA GLU A 58 23.88 -43.39 31.52
C GLU A 58 22.42 -43.94 31.67
N HIS A 59 21.84 -44.28 30.51
CA HIS A 59 20.92 -45.41 30.17
C HIS A 59 19.77 -45.83 31.12
N SER A 60 18.54 -46.07 30.62
CA SER A 60 18.25 -47.31 29.87
C SER A 60 16.88 -47.39 29.15
N HIS A 61 16.91 -48.08 27.98
CA HIS A 61 15.89 -48.91 27.29
C HIS A 61 14.38 -48.54 27.22
N ALA A 62 13.87 -48.34 25.98
CA ALA A 62 13.08 -49.36 25.23
C ALA A 62 12.75 -48.92 23.78
N SER A 63 12.75 -49.85 22.81
CA SER A 63 12.47 -49.66 21.36
C SER A 63 12.57 -51.00 20.60
N PRO A 64 12.17 -51.11 19.30
CA PRO A 64 11.16 -50.38 18.53
C PRO A 64 10.04 -51.41 18.15
N PRO A 65 9.72 -51.87 16.90
CA PRO A 65 9.86 -51.38 15.50
C PRO A 65 8.58 -50.64 15.02
N GLY A 66 8.38 -50.19 13.77
CA GLY A 66 9.17 -50.03 12.52
C GLY A 66 8.17 -49.59 11.42
N SER A 67 8.42 -48.61 10.55
CA SER A 67 9.20 -48.63 9.29
C SER A 67 9.36 -47.17 8.79
N ARG A 68 10.55 -46.69 8.44
CA ARG A 68 11.11 -46.60 7.07
C ARG A 68 10.11 -46.22 5.97
N ASP A 69 10.11 -44.94 5.58
CA ASP A 69 10.66 -44.53 4.28
C ASP A 69 11.17 -43.08 4.33
N ALA A 70 12.12 -42.72 3.45
CA ALA A 70 12.92 -41.50 3.60
C ALA A 70 13.19 -40.75 2.28
N GLN A 71 13.39 -39.43 2.42
CA GLN A 71 14.09 -38.52 1.50
C GLN A 71 13.55 -38.33 0.07
N ARG A 72 13.07 -37.11 -0.19
CA ARG A 72 13.58 -36.25 -1.28
C ARG A 72 13.24 -34.78 -1.03
N CYS A 73 14.13 -34.06 -0.36
CA CYS A 73 14.14 -32.59 -0.38
C CYS A 73 15.01 -32.14 -1.55
N TYR A 74 14.43 -31.39 -2.50
CA TYR A 74 15.20 -30.74 -3.56
C TYR A 74 15.91 -29.51 -3.02
N LEU A 75 17.24 -29.50 -3.08
CA LEU A 75 18.03 -28.28 -2.98
C LEU A 75 18.15 -27.66 -4.39
N PRO A 76 17.80 -26.38 -4.59
CA PRO A 76 18.13 -25.69 -5.83
C PRO A 76 19.64 -25.40 -5.88
N VAL A 77 20.20 -25.63 -7.06
CA VAL A 77 21.63 -25.65 -7.41
C VAL A 77 22.30 -24.28 -7.23
N ASP A 78 23.53 -24.28 -6.72
CA ASP A 78 24.42 -23.11 -6.74
C ASP A 78 24.69 -22.63 -8.18
N VAL A 79 24.31 -21.39 -8.50
CA VAL A 79 24.74 -20.70 -9.72
C VAL A 79 25.68 -19.57 -9.32
N GLY A 80 26.96 -19.89 -9.19
CA GLY A 80 28.00 -18.93 -8.84
C GLY A 80 28.29 -17.95 -9.97
N TYR A 81 28.10 -16.66 -9.70
CA TYR A 81 28.58 -15.58 -10.57
C TYR A 81 29.75 -14.83 -9.90
N TYR A 82 30.92 -14.95 -10.51
CA TYR A 82 32.07 -14.10 -10.21
C TYR A 82 31.80 -12.66 -10.67
N LEU A 83 32.00 -11.68 -9.78
CA LEU A 83 32.18 -10.28 -10.15
C LEU A 83 33.48 -9.73 -9.52
N PRO A 84 34.35 -9.05 -10.29
CA PRO A 84 35.69 -8.67 -9.84
C PRO A 84 35.70 -7.42 -8.96
N ARG A 85 36.57 -7.41 -7.93
CA ARG A 85 36.88 -6.23 -7.12
C ARG A 85 37.65 -5.17 -7.93
N ARG A 86 37.07 -3.98 -8.10
CA ARG A 86 37.79 -2.68 -8.15
C ARG A 86 36.95 -1.66 -7.37
N VAL A 87 37.39 -1.24 -6.18
CA VAL A 87 38.21 -0.04 -5.95
C VAL A 87 37.49 1.24 -6.41
N LEU A 88 36.88 1.93 -5.45
CA LEU A 88 36.59 3.37 -5.47
C LEU A 88 36.62 3.86 -4.01
N GLU A 89 37.73 4.51 -3.63
CA GLU A 89 37.82 5.28 -2.40
C GLU A 89 37.19 6.67 -2.62
N PRO A 90 36.59 7.31 -1.59
CA PRO A 90 36.05 8.65 -1.72
C PRO A 90 37.16 9.71 -1.58
N HIS A 91 37.33 10.55 -2.60
CA HIS A 91 38.11 11.77 -2.46
C HIS A 91 37.42 12.77 -1.53
N LEU A 92 37.98 12.96 -0.34
CA LEU A 92 37.74 14.14 0.49
C LEU A 92 38.43 15.34 -0.18
N GLY A 93 37.63 16.33 -0.58
CA GLY A 93 38.09 17.58 -1.20
C GLY A 93 37.51 18.79 -0.46
N GLU A 94 38.40 19.61 0.09
CA GLU A 94 38.07 20.76 0.94
C GLU A 94 37.47 21.93 0.13
N ALA A 95 36.47 22.63 0.69
CA ALA A 95 36.31 24.08 0.54
C ALA A 95 35.09 24.60 1.35
N TYR A 96 35.31 25.09 2.58
CA TYR A 96 34.56 26.24 3.09
C TYR A 96 35.48 27.14 3.91
N THR A 97 35.58 28.40 3.51
CA THR A 97 36.51 29.40 4.01
C THR A 97 36.07 29.95 5.37
N LYS A 98 37.05 30.19 6.25
CA LYS A 98 36.86 30.81 7.57
C LYS A 98 36.36 32.25 7.44
N LEU A 99 35.33 32.59 8.20
CA LEU A 99 35.06 33.96 8.66
C LEU A 99 35.49 34.09 10.13
N PRO A 100 36.21 35.15 10.53
CA PRO A 100 36.67 35.31 11.91
C PRO A 100 35.66 36.09 12.77
N GLY A 101 35.38 35.58 13.97
CA GLY A 101 34.83 36.39 15.08
C GLY A 101 33.43 36.00 15.59
N SER A 102 33.37 35.01 16.47
CA SER A 102 32.32 34.89 17.50
C SER A 102 32.82 34.08 18.71
N PRO A 103 32.25 34.26 19.92
CA PRO A 103 32.84 33.71 21.15
C PRO A 103 32.72 32.18 21.26
N GLN A 104 33.68 31.56 21.93
CA GLN A 104 33.65 30.13 22.28
C GLN A 104 32.41 29.80 23.14
N SER A 105 31.41 29.13 22.56
CA SER A 105 30.31 28.54 23.32
C SER A 105 30.58 27.06 23.59
N ARG A 106 30.75 26.71 24.88
CA ARG A 106 30.88 25.32 25.38
C ARG A 106 29.54 24.54 25.32
N GLY A 107 28.75 24.74 24.26
CA GLY A 107 27.45 24.10 24.03
C GLY A 107 27.39 23.21 22.79
N GLY A 108 28.34 23.36 21.84
CA GLY A 108 28.36 22.58 20.60
C GLY A 108 28.58 21.08 20.83
N GLU A 109 29.61 20.72 21.61
CA GLU A 109 29.99 19.33 21.84
C GLU A 109 28.87 18.50 22.48
N VAL A 110 28.08 19.05 23.40
CA VAL A 110 26.97 18.31 24.04
C VAL A 110 25.82 18.07 23.06
N LEU A 111 25.50 19.05 22.21
CA LEU A 111 24.44 18.91 21.21
C LEU A 111 24.86 17.96 20.08
N GLU A 112 26.12 18.04 19.62
CA GLU A 112 26.68 17.07 18.68
C GLU A 112 26.76 15.67 19.29
N HIS A 113 27.12 15.51 20.57
CA HIS A 113 27.12 14.18 21.20
C HIS A 113 25.71 13.61 21.39
N GLN A 114 24.69 14.44 21.62
CA GLN A 114 23.29 14.00 21.72
C GLN A 114 22.68 13.70 20.34
N LEU A 115 22.96 14.50 19.31
CA LEU A 115 22.60 14.21 17.92
C LEU A 115 23.33 12.97 17.41
N ALA A 116 24.61 12.79 17.75
CA ALA A 116 25.37 11.59 17.45
C ALA A 116 24.82 10.36 18.20
N ARG A 117 24.38 10.49 19.46
CA ARG A 117 23.71 9.40 20.19
C ARG A 117 22.33 9.06 19.58
N ARG A 118 21.50 10.04 19.20
CA ARG A 118 20.24 9.80 18.45
C ARG A 118 20.50 9.15 17.09
N ASN A 119 21.47 9.64 16.33
CA ASN A 119 21.80 9.10 15.01
C ASN A 119 22.50 7.72 15.07
N ARG A 120 23.27 7.43 16.12
CA ARG A 120 23.84 6.08 16.35
C ARG A 120 22.74 5.06 16.69
N LEU A 121 21.72 5.46 17.45
CA LEU A 121 20.50 4.67 17.68
C LEU A 121 19.70 4.37 16.40
N VAL A 122 19.71 5.28 15.42
CA VAL A 122 19.09 5.09 14.10
C VAL A 122 19.91 4.15 13.20
N LEU A 123 21.24 4.10 13.36
CA LEU A 123 22.15 3.31 12.52
C LEU A 123 22.37 1.87 13.01
N GLU A 124 22.25 1.58 14.31
CA GLU A 124 22.47 0.22 14.85
C GLU A 124 21.27 -0.74 14.66
N PHE A 125 20.08 -0.25 14.29
CA PHE A 125 18.87 -1.07 14.13
C PHE A 125 18.69 -1.72 12.74
N THR A 126 19.81 -2.23 12.19
CA THR A 126 19.80 -3.38 11.25
C THR A 126 20.28 -4.65 11.97
N ALA A 127 20.12 -4.70 13.30
CA ALA A 127 20.53 -5.82 14.12
C ALA A 127 19.62 -7.04 13.89
N CYS A 128 20.24 -8.14 13.47
CA CYS A 128 19.60 -9.45 13.39
C CYS A 128 19.49 -10.04 14.81
N ILE A 129 18.46 -9.62 15.56
CA ILE A 129 18.16 -10.22 16.86
C ILE A 129 17.55 -11.60 16.61
N GLN A 130 18.28 -12.66 17.01
CA GLN A 130 17.85 -14.07 16.97
C GLN A 130 17.32 -14.57 15.60
N GLY A 131 17.72 -13.95 14.48
CA GLY A 131 17.29 -14.32 13.13
C GLY A 131 16.07 -13.56 12.61
N VAL A 132 15.40 -12.75 13.45
CA VAL A 132 14.31 -11.87 13.02
C VAL A 132 14.89 -10.62 12.35
N ARG A 133 14.45 -10.33 11.12
CA ARG A 133 14.91 -9.17 10.34
C ARG A 133 13.97 -7.98 10.55
N ILE A 134 14.21 -7.21 11.61
CA ILE A 134 13.57 -5.89 11.82
C ILE A 134 14.27 -4.81 10.98
N ARG A 135 13.49 -3.86 10.47
CA ARG A 135 13.96 -2.74 9.63
C ARG A 135 13.22 -1.47 10.01
N LEU A 136 13.96 -0.37 10.10
CA LEU A 136 13.41 0.97 10.32
C LEU A 136 12.92 1.56 8.99
N LEU A 137 11.66 1.99 8.91
CA LEU A 137 11.12 2.77 7.80
C LEU A 137 11.44 4.25 7.99
N ARG A 138 10.99 4.79 9.13
CA ARG A 138 11.21 6.15 9.66
C ARG A 138 11.14 6.08 11.19
N GLU A 139 11.49 7.16 11.90
CA GLU A 139 11.43 7.21 13.38
C GLU A 139 10.05 6.73 13.87
N GLY A 140 10.03 5.74 14.76
CA GLY A 140 8.81 5.12 15.29
C GLY A 140 8.08 4.12 14.37
N VAL A 141 8.55 3.85 13.14
CA VAL A 141 7.87 2.95 12.21
C VAL A 141 8.80 1.84 11.74
N TYR A 142 8.46 0.60 12.08
CA TYR A 142 9.25 -0.59 11.78
C TYR A 142 8.49 -1.57 10.88
N TRP A 143 9.23 -2.40 10.15
CA TRP A 143 8.68 -3.62 9.57
C TRP A 143 9.61 -4.82 9.73
N SER A 144 9.06 -6.04 9.75
CA SER A 144 9.84 -7.26 9.97
C SER A 144 9.30 -8.51 9.28
N SER A 145 10.09 -9.59 9.35
CA SER A 145 9.61 -10.98 9.31
C SER A 145 8.76 -11.31 10.55
N CYS A 146 8.26 -12.55 10.69
CA CYS A 146 7.59 -12.98 11.94
C CYS A 146 8.43 -12.55 13.16
N PRO A 147 7.86 -11.76 14.09
CA PRO A 147 8.51 -11.43 15.34
C PRO A 147 8.31 -12.59 16.35
N ASP A 148 9.20 -12.68 17.31
CA ASP A 148 9.05 -13.48 18.52
C ASP A 148 8.59 -12.61 19.72
N SER A 149 8.16 -13.27 20.81
CA SER A 149 7.68 -12.60 22.02
C SER A 149 8.75 -11.76 22.72
N GLU A 150 10.03 -12.11 22.59
CA GLU A 150 11.14 -11.38 23.24
C GLU A 150 11.38 -10.05 22.53
N LEU A 151 11.43 -10.06 21.20
CA LEU A 151 11.51 -8.87 20.36
C LEU A 151 10.35 -7.91 20.64
N LEU A 152 9.11 -8.42 20.66
CA LEU A 152 7.94 -7.59 20.95
C LEU A 152 8.00 -6.99 22.35
N THR A 153 8.42 -7.77 23.36
CA THR A 153 8.63 -7.27 24.73
C THR A 153 9.70 -6.18 24.79
N ASN A 154 10.81 -6.34 24.06
CA ASN A 154 11.91 -5.39 24.02
C ASN A 154 11.58 -4.11 23.23
N LEU A 155 10.71 -4.19 22.23
CA LEU A 155 10.17 -3.03 21.52
C LEU A 155 9.06 -2.32 22.32
N ALA A 156 8.23 -3.05 23.07
CA ALA A 156 7.19 -2.46 23.93
C ALA A 156 7.80 -1.57 25.03
N LYS A 157 8.92 -1.99 25.63
CA LYS A 157 9.76 -1.16 26.53
C LYS A 157 10.28 0.13 25.88
N ARG A 158 10.20 0.26 24.55
CA ARG A 158 10.62 1.41 23.74
C ARG A 158 9.44 2.15 23.10
N GLY A 159 8.21 1.90 23.57
CA GLY A 159 7.00 2.58 23.13
C GLY A 159 6.24 1.91 21.98
N LEU A 160 6.66 0.72 21.51
CA LEU A 160 5.85 -0.06 20.57
C LEU A 160 4.48 -0.34 21.20
N SER A 161 3.42 0.09 20.53
CA SER A 161 2.05 -0.01 21.01
C SER A 161 1.07 -0.54 19.97
N LEU A 162 1.51 -0.79 18.73
CA LEU A 162 0.70 -1.46 17.70
C LEU A 162 1.56 -2.39 16.84
N VAL A 163 1.15 -3.65 16.74
CA VAL A 163 1.65 -4.62 15.76
C VAL A 163 0.57 -4.87 14.71
N VAL A 164 0.89 -4.67 13.44
CA VAL A 164 0.10 -5.13 12.31
C VAL A 164 0.63 -6.48 11.85
N ASP A 165 -0.26 -7.46 11.84
CA ASP A 165 -0.01 -8.81 11.37
C ASP A 165 -0.70 -9.04 10.02
N LEU A 166 0.10 -9.33 8.99
CA LEU A 166 -0.36 -9.62 7.64
C LEU A 166 -0.35 -11.13 7.31
N THR A 167 -0.16 -11.98 8.32
CA THR A 167 -0.16 -13.45 8.18
C THR A 167 -1.54 -14.06 8.39
N GLU A 168 -1.78 -15.19 7.72
CA GLU A 168 -3.00 -16.00 7.86
C GLU A 168 -2.95 -16.80 9.15
N ASP A 169 -1.82 -17.45 9.44
CA ASP A 169 -1.48 -18.05 10.76
C ASP A 169 0.01 -18.47 10.86
N GLU A 170 0.89 -17.95 9.98
CA GLU A 170 2.29 -18.42 9.88
C GLU A 170 3.20 -17.98 11.03
N CYS A 171 2.82 -16.97 11.81
CA CYS A 171 3.60 -16.45 12.94
C CYS A 171 2.95 -16.80 14.29
N ARG A 172 3.76 -17.21 15.27
CA ARG A 172 3.34 -17.46 16.66
C ARG A 172 4.19 -16.67 17.63
N TYR A 173 3.55 -15.78 18.37
CA TYR A 173 4.16 -14.95 19.41
C TYR A 173 3.09 -14.55 20.43
N GLU A 174 3.54 -14.18 21.63
CA GLU A 174 2.69 -13.61 22.67
C GLU A 174 2.85 -12.08 22.67
N LEU A 175 1.75 -11.37 22.92
CA LEU A 175 1.77 -9.92 23.04
C LEU A 175 2.10 -9.53 24.50
N PRO A 176 3.13 -8.70 24.74
CA PRO A 176 3.31 -8.10 26.06
C PRO A 176 2.10 -7.23 26.46
N PRO A 177 1.81 -7.06 27.76
CA PRO A 177 0.70 -6.24 28.24
C PRO A 177 0.72 -4.82 27.66
N GLY A 178 -0.43 -4.35 27.19
CA GLY A 178 -0.60 -3.01 26.59
C GLY A 178 -0.22 -2.89 25.12
N LEU A 179 0.26 -3.96 24.47
CA LEU A 179 0.52 -3.98 23.03
C LEU A 179 -0.72 -4.40 22.24
N GLU A 180 -1.22 -3.54 21.36
CA GLU A 180 -2.32 -3.87 20.45
C GLU A 180 -1.83 -4.71 19.25
N ARG A 181 -2.63 -5.70 18.82
CA ARG A 181 -2.46 -6.41 17.53
C ARG A 181 -3.64 -6.11 16.62
N LEU A 182 -3.33 -5.63 15.43
CA LEU A 182 -4.26 -5.50 14.32
C LEU A 182 -3.94 -6.64 13.34
N SER A 183 -4.86 -7.60 13.21
CA SER A 183 -4.74 -8.67 12.22
C SER A 183 -5.45 -8.28 10.94
N TYR A 184 -4.75 -8.34 9.81
CA TYR A 184 -5.31 -8.22 8.47
C TYR A 184 -4.58 -9.22 7.54
N PRO A 185 -4.99 -10.50 7.56
CA PRO A 185 -4.35 -11.54 6.78
C PRO A 185 -4.30 -11.22 5.29
N ILE A 186 -3.13 -11.42 4.68
CA ILE A 186 -2.94 -11.39 3.24
C ILE A 186 -2.31 -12.74 2.85
N PRO A 187 -2.85 -13.48 1.88
CA PRO A 187 -2.32 -14.80 1.52
C PRO A 187 -0.85 -14.77 1.10
N ASP A 188 -0.10 -15.82 1.45
CA ASP A 188 1.32 -15.88 1.09
C ASP A 188 1.52 -15.92 -0.42
N PHE A 189 2.60 -15.31 -0.90
CA PHE A 189 2.86 -15.05 -2.33
C PHE A 189 1.75 -14.28 -3.09
N SER A 190 0.83 -13.61 -2.40
CA SER A 190 -0.27 -12.84 -2.99
C SER A 190 -0.34 -11.40 -2.45
N PHE A 191 -1.40 -10.69 -2.84
CA PHE A 191 -1.87 -9.46 -2.20
C PHE A 191 -3.41 -9.37 -2.23
N THR A 192 -3.99 -8.21 -1.90
CA THR A 192 -5.44 -7.98 -1.88
C THR A 192 -5.74 -6.52 -2.28
N ALA A 193 -7.02 -6.20 -2.51
CA ALA A 193 -7.50 -4.85 -2.82
C ALA A 193 -6.85 -3.78 -1.92
N HIS A 194 -6.18 -2.80 -2.54
CA HIS A 194 -5.48 -1.74 -1.81
C HIS A 194 -6.43 -0.83 -1.04
N GLU A 195 -7.69 -0.77 -1.45
CA GLU A 195 -8.82 -0.14 -0.78
C GLU A 195 -9.05 -0.74 0.62
N GLY A 196 -8.99 -2.07 0.73
CA GLY A 196 -9.12 -2.80 2.00
C GLY A 196 -7.89 -2.62 2.89
N VAL A 197 -6.69 -2.71 2.31
CA VAL A 197 -5.41 -2.43 3.00
C VAL A 197 -5.39 -0.99 3.51
N TYR A 198 -5.86 -0.02 2.72
CA TYR A 198 -5.94 1.37 3.14
C TYR A 198 -6.85 1.54 4.36
N LEU A 199 -8.08 1.03 4.27
CA LEU A 199 -9.07 1.17 5.33
C LEU A 199 -8.69 0.44 6.62
N ARG A 200 -8.22 -0.80 6.50
CA ARG A 200 -7.98 -1.70 7.65
C ARG A 200 -6.57 -1.65 8.20
N VAL A 201 -5.57 -1.24 7.42
CA VAL A 201 -4.15 -1.26 7.84
C VAL A 201 -3.54 0.15 7.80
N LEU A 202 -3.52 0.81 6.64
CA LEU A 202 -2.79 2.08 6.49
C LEU A 202 -3.43 3.20 7.32
N LYS A 203 -4.76 3.35 7.30
CA LYS A 203 -5.46 4.41 8.03
C LYS A 203 -5.29 4.26 9.56
N PRO A 204 -5.44 3.08 10.18
CA PRO A 204 -5.06 2.86 11.58
C PRO A 204 -3.58 3.11 11.89
N LEU A 205 -2.66 2.69 11.01
CA LEU A 205 -1.22 2.96 11.17
C LEU A 205 -0.90 4.45 11.12
N VAL A 206 -1.39 5.18 10.12
CA VAL A 206 -1.19 6.64 9.98
C VAL A 206 -1.76 7.36 11.20
N ARG A 207 -2.92 6.95 11.70
CA ARG A 207 -3.49 7.48 12.94
C ARG A 207 -2.56 7.25 14.13
N ALA A 208 -2.13 6.01 14.38
CA ALA A 208 -1.25 5.70 15.50
C ALA A 208 0.08 6.48 15.41
N ILE A 209 0.67 6.55 14.22
CA ILE A 209 1.89 7.34 13.95
C ILE A 209 1.67 8.83 14.25
N SER A 210 0.51 9.40 13.89
CA SER A 210 0.15 10.79 14.19
C SER A 210 -0.08 11.05 15.69
N GLU A 211 -0.50 10.03 16.43
CA GLU A 211 -0.61 10.02 17.90
C GLU A 211 0.77 9.81 18.58
N GLY A 212 1.87 9.77 17.81
CA GLY A 212 3.23 9.57 18.31
C GLY A 212 3.57 8.12 18.71
N ARG A 213 2.70 7.17 18.39
CA ARG A 213 2.86 5.75 18.74
C ARG A 213 3.92 5.08 17.86
N VAL A 214 4.75 4.24 18.47
CA VAL A 214 5.66 3.35 17.73
C VAL A 214 4.87 2.14 17.22
N VAL A 215 5.08 1.78 15.95
CA VAL A 215 4.34 0.72 15.24
C VAL A 215 5.27 -0.26 14.53
N LEU A 216 4.82 -1.52 14.40
CA LEU A 216 5.50 -2.59 13.66
C LEU A 216 4.55 -3.25 12.66
N VAL A 217 4.94 -3.36 11.39
CA VAL A 217 4.21 -4.14 10.38
C VAL A 217 4.99 -5.41 10.04
N HIS A 218 4.39 -6.59 10.16
CA HIS A 218 5.08 -7.82 9.80
C HIS A 218 4.30 -8.71 8.85
N CYS A 219 5.04 -9.59 8.19
CA CYS A 219 4.51 -10.78 7.52
C CYS A 219 5.55 -11.90 7.72
N ARG A 220 5.29 -13.10 7.20
CA ARG A 220 6.19 -14.25 7.37
C ARG A 220 7.67 -13.94 7.11
N GLY A 221 8.01 -13.54 5.89
CA GLY A 221 9.40 -13.31 5.46
C GLY A 221 9.92 -11.87 5.66
N GLY A 222 9.04 -10.89 5.88
CA GLY A 222 9.42 -9.47 5.98
C GLY A 222 9.93 -8.86 4.68
N ILE A 223 9.39 -9.32 3.54
CA ILE A 223 9.84 -8.96 2.18
C ILE A 223 8.67 -8.46 1.34
N GLY A 224 7.74 -9.35 0.95
CA GLY A 224 6.61 -9.03 0.06
C GLY A 224 5.50 -8.25 0.77
N ARG A 225 4.55 -8.95 1.40
CA ARG A 225 3.36 -8.37 2.07
C ARG A 225 3.65 -7.12 2.93
N SER A 226 4.55 -7.23 3.91
CA SER A 226 4.91 -6.08 4.77
C SER A 226 5.79 -5.03 4.07
N GLY A 227 6.53 -5.39 3.03
CA GLY A 227 7.27 -4.43 2.20
C GLY A 227 6.34 -3.58 1.33
N ALA A 228 5.33 -4.19 0.70
CA ALA A 228 4.31 -3.49 -0.07
C ALA A 228 3.55 -2.47 0.81
N VAL A 229 3.08 -2.90 2.00
CA VAL A 229 2.46 -1.99 2.98
C VAL A 229 3.43 -0.89 3.44
N SER A 230 4.72 -1.19 3.62
CA SER A 230 5.73 -0.18 3.96
C SER A 230 5.96 0.84 2.85
N ALA A 231 5.90 0.45 1.58
CA ALA A 231 5.97 1.40 0.47
C ALA A 231 4.70 2.27 0.36
N MET A 232 3.52 1.68 0.58
CA MET A 232 2.27 2.46 0.66
C MET A 232 2.29 3.49 1.81
N LEU A 233 2.94 3.18 2.94
CA LEU A 233 3.16 4.15 4.02
C LEU A 233 4.08 5.30 3.60
N LEU A 234 5.16 5.05 2.84
CA LEU A 234 6.03 6.12 2.31
C LEU A 234 5.29 7.02 1.31
N VAL A 235 4.42 6.43 0.48
CA VAL A 235 3.53 7.18 -0.42
C VAL A 235 2.57 8.09 0.37
N LEU A 236 1.95 7.58 1.45
CA LEU A 236 1.01 8.37 2.26
C LEU A 236 1.67 9.45 3.12
N LEU A 237 2.71 9.08 3.87
CA LEU A 237 3.30 9.92 4.92
C LEU A 237 4.29 10.94 4.33
N ASP A 238 5.15 10.48 3.42
CA ASP A 238 6.28 11.27 2.91
C ASP A 238 6.03 11.77 1.47
N ARG A 239 4.85 11.47 0.89
CA ARG A 239 4.48 11.75 -0.52
C ARG A 239 5.51 11.24 -1.52
N MET A 240 6.15 10.12 -1.19
CA MET A 240 7.24 9.56 -1.98
C MET A 240 6.71 8.93 -3.29
N PRO A 241 7.26 9.26 -4.47
CA PRO A 241 6.87 8.63 -5.73
C PRO A 241 7.06 7.11 -5.70
N LEU A 242 6.18 6.36 -6.38
CA LEU A 242 6.14 4.89 -6.40
C LEU A 242 7.52 4.23 -6.50
N GLU A 243 8.28 4.57 -7.55
CA GLU A 243 9.61 3.98 -7.81
C GLU A 243 10.58 4.21 -6.64
N SER A 244 10.55 5.40 -6.03
CA SER A 244 11.39 5.74 -4.90
C SER A 244 10.98 4.98 -3.64
N ALA A 245 9.67 4.84 -3.39
CA ALA A 245 9.14 4.10 -2.26
C ALA A 245 9.48 2.60 -2.35
N VAL A 246 9.22 1.98 -3.50
CA VAL A 246 9.56 0.58 -3.77
C VAL A 246 11.07 0.35 -3.66
N LYS A 247 11.89 1.22 -4.27
CA LYS A 247 13.36 1.13 -4.19
C LYS A 247 13.88 1.25 -2.75
N ALA A 248 13.35 2.19 -1.97
CA ALA A 248 13.75 2.40 -0.58
C ALA A 248 13.43 1.19 0.32
N VAL A 249 12.30 0.52 0.07
CA VAL A 249 11.93 -0.71 0.80
C VAL A 249 12.72 -1.92 0.31
N LYS A 250 12.77 -2.19 -1.01
CA LYS A 250 13.50 -3.34 -1.58
C LYS A 250 14.99 -3.31 -1.21
N ALA A 251 15.62 -2.13 -1.17
CA ALA A 251 17.01 -1.95 -0.75
C ALA A 251 17.28 -2.39 0.71
N LYS A 252 16.26 -2.35 1.58
CA LYS A 252 16.34 -2.81 2.98
C LYS A 252 15.82 -4.24 3.15
N SER A 253 14.82 -4.66 2.37
CA SER A 253 14.24 -6.01 2.49
C SER A 253 15.15 -7.10 1.92
N GLY A 254 15.70 -6.84 0.73
CA GLY A 254 16.18 -7.87 -0.18
C GLY A 254 15.03 -8.72 -0.76
N GLY A 255 15.26 -9.35 -1.90
CA GLY A 255 14.29 -10.22 -2.58
C GLY A 255 13.22 -9.49 -3.39
N GLU A 256 12.63 -10.23 -4.33
CA GLU A 256 11.59 -9.72 -5.22
C GLU A 256 10.19 -9.81 -4.61
N TRP A 257 9.29 -9.00 -5.17
CA TRP A 257 7.87 -8.98 -4.82
C TRP A 257 7.07 -9.77 -5.85
N MET A 258 5.89 -10.24 -5.45
CA MET A 258 4.98 -10.89 -6.38
C MET A 258 4.27 -9.84 -7.24
N PRO A 259 3.91 -10.15 -8.49
CA PRO A 259 3.18 -9.22 -9.38
C PRO A 259 1.97 -8.53 -8.72
N ALA A 260 1.15 -9.25 -7.94
CA ALA A 260 0.02 -8.71 -7.19
C ALA A 260 0.43 -7.63 -6.16
N GLN A 261 1.60 -7.78 -5.55
CA GLN A 261 2.12 -6.84 -4.54
C GLN A 261 2.59 -5.56 -5.23
N GLU A 262 3.32 -5.66 -6.34
CA GLU A 262 3.75 -4.50 -7.14
C GLU A 262 2.55 -3.77 -7.76
N LEU A 263 1.58 -4.52 -8.29
CA LEU A 263 0.34 -4.02 -8.86
C LEU A 263 -0.48 -3.23 -7.83
N ALA A 264 -0.62 -3.76 -6.61
CA ALA A 264 -1.36 -3.08 -5.55
C ALA A 264 -0.72 -1.76 -5.14
N VAL A 265 0.61 -1.69 -4.99
CA VAL A 265 1.30 -0.44 -4.65
C VAL A 265 1.21 0.57 -5.81
N ARG A 266 1.32 0.11 -7.07
CA ARG A 266 1.12 0.96 -8.27
C ARG A 266 -0.28 1.58 -8.30
N TRP A 267 -1.31 0.75 -8.16
CA TRP A 267 -2.70 1.20 -8.20
C TRP A 267 -3.04 2.11 -7.02
N PHE A 268 -2.56 1.78 -5.82
CA PHE A 268 -2.71 2.62 -4.64
C PHE A 268 -2.07 4.00 -4.82
N GLU A 269 -0.81 4.06 -5.26
CA GLU A 269 -0.11 5.32 -5.47
C GLU A 269 -0.84 6.18 -6.49
N ARG A 270 -1.21 5.63 -7.66
CA ARG A 270 -2.00 6.35 -8.67
C ARG A 270 -3.30 6.92 -8.10
N VAL A 271 -4.07 6.13 -7.34
CA VAL A 271 -5.33 6.60 -6.74
C VAL A 271 -5.06 7.73 -5.76
N VAL A 272 -4.02 7.63 -4.94
CA VAL A 272 -3.65 8.69 -3.97
C VAL A 272 -3.10 9.94 -4.66
N SER A 273 -2.31 9.83 -5.71
CA SER A 273 -1.69 10.97 -6.40
C SER A 273 -2.62 11.65 -7.41
N THR A 274 -3.49 10.89 -8.08
CA THR A 274 -4.42 11.40 -9.10
C THR A 274 -5.78 11.76 -8.51
N LEU A 275 -6.35 10.89 -7.66
CA LEU A 275 -7.69 11.06 -7.09
C LEU A 275 -7.67 11.53 -5.63
N GLY A 276 -6.53 11.51 -4.94
CA GLY A 276 -6.40 12.04 -3.57
C GLY A 276 -7.04 11.16 -2.49
N VAL A 277 -6.38 11.07 -1.33
CA VAL A 277 -6.82 10.27 -0.17
C VAL A 277 -8.28 10.59 0.23
N GLY A 278 -8.66 11.87 0.25
CA GLY A 278 -10.02 12.27 0.65
C GLY A 278 -11.14 11.70 -0.23
N PHE A 279 -10.90 11.49 -1.53
CA PHE A 279 -11.90 10.87 -2.41
C PHE A 279 -12.02 9.37 -2.15
N LEU A 280 -10.89 8.69 -1.90
CA LEU A 280 -10.90 7.30 -1.47
C LEU A 280 -11.65 7.15 -0.14
N GLU A 281 -11.46 8.07 0.81
CA GLU A 281 -12.22 8.10 2.06
C GLU A 281 -13.71 8.38 1.85
N GLU A 282 -14.11 9.29 0.95
CA GLU A 282 -15.52 9.54 0.59
C GLU A 282 -16.21 8.27 0.08
N LEU A 283 -15.55 7.55 -0.84
CA LEU A 283 -16.03 6.29 -1.42
C LEU A 283 -16.13 5.17 -0.38
N LEU A 284 -15.08 4.95 0.40
CA LEU A 284 -15.07 3.90 1.42
C LEU A 284 -16.09 4.19 2.53
N SER A 285 -16.23 5.45 2.95
CA SER A 285 -17.26 5.86 3.91
C SER A 285 -18.68 5.70 3.35
N PHE A 286 -18.88 5.78 2.03
CA PHE A 286 -20.16 5.46 1.40
C PHE A 286 -20.48 3.95 1.48
N LEU A 287 -19.49 3.10 1.20
CA LEU A 287 -19.62 1.64 1.32
C LEU A 287 -19.84 1.18 2.77
N GLU A 288 -19.10 1.72 3.75
CA GLU A 288 -19.23 1.36 5.17
C GLU A 288 -20.58 1.79 5.78
N ARG A 289 -21.19 2.88 5.31
CA ARG A 289 -22.44 3.43 5.89
C ARG A 289 -23.67 2.54 5.72
N ARG A 290 -23.64 1.55 4.81
CA ARG A 290 -24.77 0.64 4.55
C ARG A 290 -24.40 -0.79 4.88
N ARG A 291 -25.15 -1.43 5.78
CA ARG A 291 -24.89 -2.82 6.22
C ARG A 291 -24.95 -3.86 5.09
N GLU A 292 -25.67 -3.58 4.00
CA GLU A 292 -25.66 -4.45 2.81
C GLU A 292 -24.35 -4.30 2.02
N LEU A 293 -23.77 -3.09 2.00
CA LEU A 293 -22.58 -2.74 1.23
C LEU A 293 -21.27 -2.92 2.00
N SER A 294 -21.28 -2.85 3.35
CA SER A 294 -20.10 -3.14 4.17
C SER A 294 -19.57 -4.55 3.94
N LYS A 295 -20.47 -5.49 3.61
CA LYS A 295 -20.13 -6.84 3.14
C LYS A 295 -19.17 -6.86 1.95
N ALA A 296 -19.24 -5.86 1.06
CA ALA A 296 -18.33 -5.74 -0.08
C ALA A 296 -16.89 -5.42 0.33
N ILE A 297 -16.71 -4.80 1.51
CA ILE A 297 -15.41 -4.53 2.13
C ILE A 297 -14.96 -5.70 3.00
N GLU A 298 -15.90 -6.36 3.68
CA GLU A 298 -15.64 -7.49 4.58
C GLU A 298 -15.26 -8.76 3.81
N ASP A 299 -15.84 -9.00 2.63
CA ASP A 299 -15.50 -10.12 1.75
C ASP A 299 -14.36 -9.77 0.79
N ALA A 300 -13.19 -10.39 1.02
CA ALA A 300 -11.98 -10.13 0.23
C ALA A 300 -12.14 -10.46 -1.26
N ALA A 301 -12.91 -11.49 -1.63
CA ALA A 301 -13.14 -11.85 -3.02
C ALA A 301 -13.96 -10.78 -3.77
N THR A 302 -15.03 -10.29 -3.14
CA THR A 302 -15.83 -9.18 -3.64
C THR A 302 -14.98 -7.91 -3.76
N LEU A 303 -14.21 -7.54 -2.72
CA LEU A 303 -13.39 -6.32 -2.77
C LEU A 303 -12.28 -6.41 -3.83
N ASN A 304 -11.62 -7.57 -3.97
CA ASN A 304 -10.64 -7.82 -5.03
C ASN A 304 -11.24 -7.61 -6.41
N HIS A 305 -12.45 -8.09 -6.67
CA HIS A 305 -13.12 -7.92 -7.95
C HIS A 305 -13.48 -6.45 -8.22
N LEU A 306 -14.08 -5.76 -7.25
CA LEU A 306 -14.45 -4.35 -7.36
C LEU A 306 -13.20 -3.47 -7.60
N SER A 307 -12.13 -3.71 -6.84
CA SER A 307 -10.82 -3.07 -7.00
C SER A 307 -10.21 -3.35 -8.38
N THR A 308 -10.24 -4.61 -8.83
CA THR A 308 -9.78 -5.02 -10.16
C THR A 308 -10.48 -4.22 -11.25
N VAL A 309 -11.81 -4.14 -11.22
CA VAL A 309 -12.59 -3.40 -12.23
C VAL A 309 -12.31 -1.89 -12.15
N ALA A 310 -12.28 -1.30 -10.96
CA ALA A 310 -11.98 0.13 -10.77
C ALA A 310 -10.59 0.50 -11.32
N ASN A 311 -9.57 -0.30 -11.00
CA ASN A 311 -8.20 0.03 -11.35
C ASN A 311 -7.82 -0.32 -12.80
N ILE A 312 -8.39 -1.37 -13.39
CA ILE A 312 -8.23 -1.66 -14.83
C ILE A 312 -8.99 -0.65 -15.69
N SER A 313 -10.13 -0.12 -15.20
CA SER A 313 -10.84 0.99 -15.89
C SER A 313 -9.93 2.20 -16.05
N LEU A 314 -9.20 2.56 -15.00
CA LEU A 314 -8.22 3.64 -15.05
C LEU A 314 -7.02 3.30 -15.96
N ASP A 315 -6.48 2.07 -15.91
CA ASP A 315 -5.37 1.64 -16.80
C ASP A 315 -5.77 1.79 -18.29
N VAL A 316 -7.03 1.46 -18.65
CA VAL A 316 -7.57 1.68 -20.00
C VAL A 316 -7.66 3.17 -20.36
N LEU A 317 -8.14 4.02 -19.45
CA LEU A 317 -8.29 5.46 -19.69
C LEU A 317 -6.93 6.16 -19.79
N GLU A 318 -5.93 5.74 -19.02
CA GLU A 318 -4.56 6.26 -19.10
C GLU A 318 -3.90 5.97 -20.46
N VAL A 319 -4.10 4.77 -21.02
CA VAL A 319 -3.63 4.43 -22.38
C VAL A 319 -4.32 5.27 -23.47
N LEU A 320 -5.56 5.69 -23.23
CA LEU A 320 -6.36 6.53 -24.13
C LEU A 320 -6.20 8.04 -23.86
N GLN A 321 -5.46 8.43 -22.82
CA GLN A 321 -5.29 9.81 -22.39
C GLN A 321 -4.73 10.76 -23.46
N PRO A 322 -3.80 10.35 -24.36
CA PRO A 322 -3.31 11.24 -25.42
C PRO A 322 -4.38 11.68 -26.44
N GLU A 323 -5.42 10.85 -26.64
CA GLU A 323 -6.47 11.08 -27.64
C GLU A 323 -7.68 11.81 -27.04
N TYR A 324 -8.12 11.37 -25.87
CA TYR A 324 -9.33 11.89 -25.23
C TYR A 324 -9.06 13.01 -24.23
N ARG A 325 -7.87 13.04 -23.58
CA ARG A 325 -7.52 14.03 -22.54
C ARG A 325 -8.56 14.06 -21.41
N PHE A 326 -8.78 12.91 -20.76
CA PHE A 326 -9.69 12.81 -19.63
C PHE A 326 -9.26 13.73 -18.48
N GLU A 327 -10.20 14.58 -18.06
CA GLU A 327 -10.10 15.33 -16.81
C GLU A 327 -10.19 14.40 -15.59
N GLU A 328 -9.68 14.85 -14.44
CA GLU A 328 -9.78 14.15 -13.14
C GLU A 328 -11.20 13.63 -12.86
N LYS A 329 -12.23 14.43 -13.19
CA LYS A 329 -13.65 14.08 -12.99
C LYS A 329 -14.08 12.81 -13.75
N HIS A 330 -13.51 12.55 -14.93
CA HIS A 330 -13.76 11.32 -15.69
C HIS A 330 -13.09 10.11 -15.01
N LEU A 331 -11.86 10.28 -14.53
CA LEU A 331 -11.11 9.24 -13.83
C LEU A 331 -11.77 8.88 -12.49
N ALA A 332 -12.16 9.89 -11.72
CA ALA A 332 -12.92 9.73 -10.48
C ALA A 332 -14.26 9.02 -10.73
N SER A 333 -15.02 9.41 -11.76
CA SER A 333 -16.25 8.70 -12.16
C SER A 333 -16.00 7.25 -12.58
N ALA A 334 -14.92 6.96 -13.31
CA ALA A 334 -14.58 5.60 -13.73
C ALA A 334 -14.21 4.70 -12.53
N TYR A 335 -13.38 5.22 -11.62
CA TYR A 335 -12.96 4.52 -10.42
C TYR A 335 -14.14 4.27 -9.45
N ALA A 336 -14.95 5.29 -9.19
CA ALA A 336 -16.19 5.15 -8.42
C ALA A 336 -17.13 4.12 -9.06
N ALA A 337 -17.36 4.20 -10.37
CA ALA A 337 -18.21 3.24 -11.06
C ALA A 337 -17.68 1.81 -10.93
N GLY A 338 -16.36 1.59 -11.07
CA GLY A 338 -15.76 0.27 -10.88
C GLY A 338 -15.96 -0.29 -9.47
N LEU A 339 -15.79 0.52 -8.42
CA LEU A 339 -16.06 0.08 -7.04
C LEU A 339 -17.55 -0.14 -6.75
N LEU A 340 -18.46 0.48 -7.53
CA LEU A 340 -19.90 0.39 -7.32
C LEU A 340 -20.62 -0.62 -8.25
N HIS A 341 -19.97 -1.08 -9.33
CA HIS A 341 -20.67 -1.67 -10.49
C HIS A 341 -21.53 -2.90 -10.17
N ASP A 342 -21.01 -3.82 -9.36
CA ASP A 342 -21.65 -5.11 -9.08
C ASP A 342 -22.32 -5.18 -7.69
N LEU A 343 -22.27 -4.09 -6.90
CA LEU A 343 -22.86 -4.02 -5.55
C LEU A 343 -24.36 -4.32 -5.52
N GLY A 344 -25.05 -4.11 -6.64
CA GLY A 344 -26.45 -4.51 -6.79
C GLY A 344 -26.69 -5.99 -6.52
N ARG A 345 -25.69 -6.89 -6.69
CA ARG A 345 -25.81 -8.32 -6.36
C ARG A 345 -25.98 -8.60 -4.88
N LEU A 346 -25.42 -7.74 -4.02
CA LEU A 346 -25.54 -7.84 -2.56
C LEU A 346 -26.96 -7.50 -2.08
N ALA A 347 -27.72 -6.77 -2.89
CA ALA A 347 -29.09 -6.34 -2.61
C ALA A 347 -30.16 -7.11 -3.42
N ALA A 348 -29.86 -7.61 -4.62
CA ALA A 348 -30.81 -8.35 -5.47
C ALA A 348 -30.13 -9.30 -6.46
N ALA A 349 -30.68 -10.52 -6.61
CA ALA A 349 -30.16 -11.52 -7.54
C ALA A 349 -30.53 -11.29 -9.01
N ASP A 350 -31.70 -10.70 -9.29
CA ASP A 350 -32.12 -10.28 -10.65
C ASP A 350 -32.09 -8.75 -10.80
N LYS A 351 -31.90 -8.27 -12.04
CA LYS A 351 -31.81 -6.85 -12.41
C LYS A 351 -30.80 -6.04 -11.58
N HIS A 352 -29.75 -6.70 -11.09
CA HIS A 352 -28.77 -6.12 -10.18
C HIS A 352 -28.08 -4.85 -10.71
N HIS A 353 -27.95 -4.69 -12.03
CA HIS A 353 -27.46 -3.46 -12.67
C HIS A 353 -28.38 -2.24 -12.47
N VAL A 354 -29.70 -2.46 -12.38
CA VAL A 354 -30.68 -1.40 -12.04
C VAL A 354 -30.58 -1.04 -10.55
N VAL A 355 -30.37 -2.04 -9.70
CA VAL A 355 -30.21 -1.82 -8.24
C VAL A 355 -28.88 -1.14 -7.94
N GLY A 356 -27.79 -1.56 -8.59
CA GLY A 356 -26.49 -0.90 -8.54
C GLY A 356 -26.56 0.54 -9.05
N ALA A 357 -27.28 0.80 -10.14
CA ALA A 357 -27.47 2.17 -10.65
C ALA A 357 -28.17 3.08 -9.63
N ARG A 358 -29.19 2.58 -8.92
CA ARG A 358 -29.83 3.31 -7.81
C ARG A 358 -28.91 3.54 -6.62
N ILE A 359 -28.10 2.54 -6.25
CA ILE A 359 -27.05 2.72 -5.22
C ILE A 359 -26.06 3.81 -5.66
N ALA A 360 -25.68 3.85 -6.93
CA ALA A 360 -24.82 4.89 -7.48
C ALA A 360 -25.46 6.30 -7.54
N GLU A 361 -26.80 6.41 -7.60
CA GLU A 361 -27.51 7.70 -7.47
C GLU A 361 -27.39 8.29 -6.05
N GLU A 362 -27.24 7.43 -5.03
CA GLU A 362 -27.02 7.83 -3.63
C GLU A 362 -25.58 8.33 -3.36
N PHE A 363 -24.62 8.05 -4.24
CA PHE A 363 -23.23 8.50 -4.06
C PHE A 363 -23.06 9.97 -4.47
N GLU A 364 -22.90 10.83 -3.47
CA GLU A 364 -22.66 12.26 -3.66
C GLU A 364 -21.19 12.62 -3.40
N SER A 365 -20.48 12.98 -4.46
CA SER A 365 -19.16 13.63 -4.40
C SER A 365 -19.06 14.69 -5.49
N HIS A 366 -18.43 15.82 -5.16
CA HIS A 366 -18.18 16.92 -6.10
C HIS A 366 -17.16 16.55 -7.20
N ARG A 367 -16.37 15.49 -6.97
CA ARG A 367 -15.28 15.05 -7.86
C ARG A 367 -15.73 14.10 -8.96
N VAL A 368 -16.97 13.60 -8.93
CA VAL A 368 -17.54 12.74 -9.98
C VAL A 368 -18.61 13.47 -10.78
N ASP A 369 -18.79 13.07 -12.04
CA ASP A 369 -20.09 13.21 -12.68
C ASP A 369 -20.98 12.05 -12.21
N ARG A 370 -21.98 12.35 -11.38
CA ARG A 370 -22.91 11.35 -10.84
C ARG A 370 -23.70 10.62 -11.93
N LYS A 371 -24.14 11.32 -12.99
CA LYS A 371 -24.85 10.67 -14.10
C LYS A 371 -23.94 9.68 -14.83
N LEU A 372 -22.66 10.02 -14.97
CA LEU A 372 -21.67 9.15 -15.60
C LEU A 372 -21.43 7.89 -14.77
N VAL A 373 -21.31 8.02 -13.44
CA VAL A 373 -21.20 6.85 -12.53
C VAL A 373 -22.44 5.97 -12.67
N VAL A 374 -23.65 6.55 -12.62
CA VAL A 374 -24.91 5.80 -12.74
C VAL A 374 -25.01 5.08 -14.10
N LYS A 375 -24.66 5.72 -15.21
CA LYS A 375 -24.61 5.09 -16.55
C LYS A 375 -23.54 3.99 -16.62
N ALA A 376 -22.35 4.20 -16.07
CA ALA A 376 -21.30 3.18 -16.00
C ALA A 376 -21.74 1.93 -15.23
N VAL A 377 -22.36 2.13 -14.05
CA VAL A 377 -22.91 1.05 -13.23
C VAL A 377 -24.10 0.36 -13.93
N TYR A 378 -25.00 1.10 -14.57
CA TYR A 378 -26.10 0.50 -15.34
C TYR A 378 -25.58 -0.35 -16.52
N HIS A 379 -24.61 0.18 -17.26
CA HIS A 379 -24.11 -0.44 -18.49
C HIS A 379 -22.94 -1.42 -18.31
N HIS A 380 -22.52 -1.80 -17.08
CA HIS A 380 -21.44 -2.79 -16.93
C HIS A 380 -21.81 -4.17 -17.54
N ARG A 381 -23.11 -4.52 -17.59
CA ARG A 381 -23.59 -5.82 -18.09
C ARG A 381 -23.71 -5.88 -19.61
N ARG A 382 -23.31 -7.04 -20.16
CA ARG A 382 -23.34 -7.38 -21.61
C ARG A 382 -24.69 -7.11 -22.29
N ARG A 383 -25.82 -7.34 -21.59
CA ARG A 383 -27.19 -7.24 -22.14
C ARG A 383 -27.74 -5.82 -22.29
N THR A 384 -27.00 -4.78 -21.87
CA THR A 384 -27.45 -3.38 -21.99
C THR A 384 -26.81 -2.74 -23.23
N ASP A 385 -27.60 -2.01 -24.02
CA ASP A 385 -27.08 -1.28 -25.17
C ASP A 385 -26.47 0.05 -24.71
N LEU A 386 -25.14 0.11 -24.68
CA LEU A 386 -24.37 1.29 -24.34
C LEU A 386 -24.26 2.25 -25.53
N LEU A 387 -24.21 1.72 -26.75
CA LEU A 387 -23.95 2.49 -27.96
C LEU A 387 -25.23 3.18 -28.46
N GLY A 388 -26.38 2.56 -28.24
CA GLY A 388 -27.71 3.13 -28.50
C GLY A 388 -28.29 4.00 -27.38
N ASP A 389 -27.64 4.15 -26.22
CA ASP A 389 -28.15 5.00 -25.14
C ASP A 389 -28.00 6.49 -25.50
N ALA A 390 -29.13 7.12 -25.83
CA ALA A 390 -29.19 8.51 -26.28
C ALA A 390 -28.77 9.53 -25.19
N GLU A 391 -28.98 9.23 -23.91
CA GLU A 391 -28.54 10.12 -22.83
C GLU A 391 -27.02 10.06 -22.68
N LEU A 392 -26.44 8.86 -22.72
CA LEU A 392 -24.99 8.68 -22.68
C LEU A 392 -24.30 9.26 -23.92
N ALA A 393 -24.91 9.14 -25.10
CA ALA A 393 -24.44 9.81 -26.30
C ALA A 393 -24.48 11.35 -26.17
N ALA A 394 -25.53 11.90 -25.54
CA ALA A 394 -25.64 13.34 -25.25
C ALA A 394 -24.64 13.83 -24.19
N MET A 395 -24.11 12.93 -23.34
CA MET A 395 -22.98 13.23 -22.43
C MET A 395 -21.62 13.28 -23.16
N GLY A 396 -21.56 12.88 -24.43
CA GLY A 396 -20.38 13.02 -25.28
C GLY A 396 -19.42 11.82 -25.29
N PRO A 397 -18.38 11.87 -26.15
CA PRO A 397 -17.52 10.72 -26.43
C PRO A 397 -16.69 10.28 -25.21
N HIS A 398 -16.27 11.21 -24.36
CA HIS A 398 -15.56 10.90 -23.11
C HIS A 398 -16.40 10.03 -22.18
N ALA A 399 -17.67 10.38 -22.01
CA ALA A 399 -18.61 9.62 -21.19
C ALA A 399 -18.81 8.21 -21.76
N GLN A 400 -19.04 8.08 -23.08
CA GLN A 400 -19.18 6.78 -23.75
C GLN A 400 -17.94 5.90 -23.54
N VAL A 401 -16.72 6.46 -23.64
CA VAL A 401 -15.47 5.71 -23.44
C VAL A 401 -15.26 5.33 -21.98
N VAL A 402 -15.59 6.19 -21.01
CA VAL A 402 -15.55 5.84 -19.57
C VAL A 402 -16.47 4.66 -19.25
N VAL A 403 -17.72 4.70 -19.72
CA VAL A 403 -18.68 3.59 -19.53
C VAL A 403 -18.17 2.31 -20.23
N ALA A 404 -17.59 2.43 -21.43
CA ALA A 404 -17.03 1.30 -22.16
C ALA A 404 -15.78 0.71 -21.48
N ALA A 405 -14.93 1.53 -20.85
CA ALA A 405 -13.77 1.10 -20.08
C ALA A 405 -14.19 0.30 -18.83
N VAL A 406 -15.19 0.79 -18.07
CA VAL A 406 -15.76 0.06 -16.92
C VAL A 406 -16.38 -1.28 -17.34
N ARG A 407 -17.12 -1.30 -18.46
CA ARG A 407 -17.63 -2.55 -19.04
C ARG A 407 -16.48 -3.49 -19.39
N ALA A 408 -15.43 -3.01 -20.06
CA ALA A 408 -14.27 -3.79 -20.48
C ALA A 408 -13.49 -4.37 -19.29
N ALA A 409 -13.33 -3.60 -18.22
CA ALA A 409 -12.66 -4.00 -16.98
C ALA A 409 -13.40 -5.13 -16.22
N ASP A 410 -14.73 -5.23 -16.28
CA ASP A 410 -15.51 -6.41 -15.82
C ASP A 410 -15.40 -7.62 -16.80
N THR A 411 -14.24 -7.74 -17.45
CA THR A 411 -13.72 -9.02 -17.98
C THR A 411 -12.89 -9.74 -16.91
N PHE A 412 -12.19 -8.98 -16.06
CA PHE A 412 -11.20 -9.49 -15.11
C PHE A 412 -11.85 -9.74 -13.75
N GLU A 413 -11.72 -10.96 -13.24
CA GLU A 413 -12.40 -11.37 -12.00
C GLU A 413 -11.59 -10.98 -10.76
N ASP A 414 -10.32 -11.36 -10.70
CA ASP A 414 -9.40 -10.97 -9.61
C ASP A 414 -7.98 -10.83 -10.18
N ALA A 415 -7.47 -9.60 -10.20
CA ALA A 415 -6.10 -9.29 -10.62
C ALA A 415 -5.04 -9.69 -9.59
N TYR A 416 -5.41 -9.87 -8.32
CA TYR A 416 -4.53 -10.25 -7.23
C TYR A 416 -4.36 -11.76 -7.07
N ARG A 417 -5.21 -12.57 -7.73
CA ARG A 417 -5.25 -14.03 -7.62
C ARG A 417 -3.86 -14.68 -7.75
N GLY A 418 -3.50 -15.48 -6.75
CA GLY A 418 -2.20 -16.17 -6.70
C GLY A 418 -1.04 -15.17 -6.65
N ALA A 419 -0.06 -15.31 -7.54
CA ALA A 419 1.01 -14.33 -7.68
C ALA A 419 0.54 -12.99 -8.30
N GLY A 420 -0.70 -12.91 -8.79
CA GLY A 420 -1.27 -11.80 -9.55
C GLY A 420 -1.54 -12.22 -10.99
N CYS A 421 -2.74 -11.95 -11.50
CA CYS A 421 -3.21 -12.35 -12.83
C CYS A 421 -3.44 -11.19 -13.81
N TYR A 422 -2.77 -10.06 -13.58
CA TYR A 422 -2.78 -8.91 -14.47
C TYR A 422 -1.46 -8.13 -14.30
N ARG A 423 -0.88 -7.64 -15.40
CA ARG A 423 0.31 -6.77 -15.38
C ARG A 423 -0.03 -5.34 -15.75
N GLY A 424 -0.82 -5.15 -16.79
CA GLY A 424 -1.20 -3.83 -17.30
C GLY A 424 -2.00 -3.91 -18.58
N ILE A 425 -2.24 -2.75 -19.17
CA ILE A 425 -2.69 -2.62 -20.55
C ILE A 425 -1.80 -1.57 -21.22
N THR A 426 -1.33 -1.85 -22.43
CA THR A 426 -0.49 -0.94 -23.21
C THR A 426 -1.09 -0.73 -24.60
N ARG A 427 -0.57 0.24 -25.35
CA ARG A 427 -0.95 0.44 -26.76
C ARG A 427 0.20 0.08 -27.69
N LYS A 428 -0.03 -0.93 -28.54
CA LYS A 428 0.89 -1.31 -29.62
C LYS A 428 0.20 -0.98 -30.95
N GLY A 429 0.48 0.21 -31.48
CA GLY A 429 -0.10 0.72 -32.73
C GLY A 429 -1.62 0.90 -32.68
N ARG A 430 -2.36 0.01 -33.35
CA ARG A 430 -3.83 -0.03 -33.40
C ARG A 430 -4.46 -1.07 -32.45
N ALA A 431 -3.69 -1.62 -31.51
CA ALA A 431 -4.16 -2.55 -30.50
C ALA A 431 -4.00 -1.98 -29.09
N LEU A 432 -5.01 -2.20 -28.25
CA LEU A 432 -4.87 -2.26 -26.80
C LEU A 432 -4.41 -3.68 -26.46
N VAL A 433 -3.27 -3.80 -25.82
CA VAL A 433 -2.63 -5.06 -25.48
C VAL A 433 -2.75 -5.27 -23.98
N VAL A 434 -3.55 -6.26 -23.59
CA VAL A 434 -3.70 -6.70 -22.20
C VAL A 434 -2.51 -7.58 -21.86
N GLU A 435 -1.71 -7.15 -20.89
CA GLU A 435 -0.52 -7.86 -20.44
C GLU A 435 -0.88 -8.71 -19.22
N LEU A 436 -0.75 -10.02 -19.38
CA LEU A 436 -0.96 -11.03 -18.34
C LEU A 436 0.40 -11.66 -17.99
N PRO A 437 0.59 -12.20 -16.78
CA PRO A 437 1.80 -12.98 -16.49
C PRO A 437 1.84 -14.24 -17.36
N ALA A 438 3.03 -14.68 -17.77
CA ALA A 438 3.29 -15.89 -18.55
C ALA A 438 2.34 -17.07 -18.22
N GLU A 439 1.91 -17.83 -19.25
CA GLU A 439 0.86 -18.88 -19.14
C GLU A 439 1.11 -19.91 -18.02
N SER A 440 2.37 -20.20 -17.70
CA SER A 440 2.80 -21.06 -16.59
C SER A 440 2.33 -20.59 -15.20
N SER A 441 1.90 -19.34 -15.06
CA SER A 441 1.26 -18.78 -13.86
C SER A 441 -0.17 -19.29 -13.60
N GLY A 442 -0.82 -19.89 -14.59
CA GLY A 442 -2.23 -20.29 -14.51
C GLY A 442 -3.23 -19.12 -14.67
N CYS A 443 -2.75 -17.93 -15.05
CA CYS A 443 -3.58 -16.74 -15.22
C CYS A 443 -4.17 -16.64 -16.62
N TYR A 444 -5.27 -17.36 -16.86
CA TYR A 444 -6.00 -17.32 -18.13
C TYR A 444 -7.16 -16.32 -18.13
N ILE A 445 -7.46 -15.77 -19.30
CA ILE A 445 -8.61 -14.89 -19.56
C ILE A 445 -9.59 -15.55 -20.54
N ASP A 446 -10.88 -15.43 -20.26
CA ASP A 446 -11.95 -15.84 -21.18
C ASP A 446 -11.94 -14.90 -22.41
N THR A 447 -11.48 -15.40 -23.55
CA THR A 447 -11.31 -14.62 -24.78
C THR A 447 -12.65 -14.21 -25.42
N ASP A 448 -13.71 -14.98 -25.20
CA ASP A 448 -15.06 -14.64 -25.69
C ASP A 448 -15.65 -13.53 -24.82
N ARG A 449 -15.57 -13.65 -23.47
CA ARG A 449 -15.92 -12.57 -22.54
C ARG A 449 -15.13 -11.30 -22.86
N LEU A 450 -13.81 -11.41 -23.08
CA LEU A 450 -12.95 -10.28 -23.45
C LEU A 450 -13.44 -9.60 -24.73
N SER A 451 -13.63 -10.36 -25.81
CA SER A 451 -14.06 -9.84 -27.11
C SER A 451 -15.42 -9.14 -27.03
N GLU A 452 -16.39 -9.73 -26.32
CA GLU A 452 -17.72 -9.16 -26.11
C GLU A 452 -17.68 -7.90 -25.23
N LYS A 453 -16.94 -7.93 -24.12
CA LYS A 453 -16.85 -6.84 -23.14
C LYS A 453 -16.12 -5.61 -23.70
N PHE A 454 -15.04 -5.83 -24.45
CA PHE A 454 -14.30 -4.78 -25.14
C PHE A 454 -15.01 -4.27 -26.40
N ARG A 455 -16.04 -4.95 -26.93
CA ARG A 455 -16.70 -4.56 -28.18
C ARG A 455 -17.09 -3.07 -28.25
N PRO A 456 -17.78 -2.46 -27.25
CA PRO A 456 -18.13 -1.04 -27.32
C PRO A 456 -16.90 -0.13 -27.33
N LEU A 457 -15.86 -0.47 -26.55
CA LEU A 457 -14.61 0.28 -26.52
C LEU A 457 -13.89 0.21 -27.89
N ARG A 458 -13.89 -0.95 -28.54
CA ARG A 458 -13.34 -1.14 -29.89
C ARG A 458 -14.11 -0.35 -30.95
N GLU A 459 -15.44 -0.29 -30.87
CA GLU A 459 -16.26 0.49 -31.81
C GLU A 459 -16.04 2.00 -31.64
N LEU A 460 -15.94 2.50 -30.40
CA LEU A 460 -15.69 3.91 -30.08
C LEU A 460 -14.27 4.38 -30.42
N THR A 461 -13.25 3.57 -30.13
CA THR A 461 -11.82 3.93 -30.28
C THR A 461 -11.22 3.49 -31.62
N ARG A 462 -11.84 2.54 -32.32
CA ARG A 462 -11.30 1.85 -33.51
C ARG A 462 -9.96 1.13 -33.25
N LEU A 463 -9.68 0.76 -32.00
CA LEU A 463 -8.57 -0.11 -31.60
C LEU A 463 -9.04 -1.57 -31.54
N ARG A 464 -8.12 -2.50 -31.77
CA ARG A 464 -8.31 -3.93 -31.46
C ARG A 464 -8.01 -4.18 -29.98
N VAL A 465 -8.44 -5.32 -29.45
CA VAL A 465 -7.93 -5.87 -28.19
C VAL A 465 -7.13 -7.12 -28.49
N GLU A 466 -5.95 -7.23 -27.89
CA GLU A 466 -5.00 -8.33 -28.00
C GLU A 466 -4.53 -8.71 -26.58
N VAL A 467 -4.08 -9.95 -26.39
CA VAL A 467 -3.57 -10.46 -25.11
C VAL A 467 -2.12 -10.89 -25.31
N ASP A 468 -1.26 -10.53 -24.36
CA ASP A 468 0.18 -10.79 -24.37
C ASP A 468 0.57 -11.40 -23.02
N TYR A 469 1.31 -12.51 -23.03
CA TYR A 469 1.68 -13.27 -21.84
C TYR A 469 3.18 -13.06 -21.57
N VAL A 470 3.51 -12.32 -20.50
CA VAL A 470 4.84 -11.73 -20.23
C VAL A 470 5.47 -12.12 -18.89
#